data_AF-A0A434GFI1-F1
#
_entry.id   AF-A0A434GFI1-F1
#
_cell.length_a   1.000
_cell.length_b   1.000
_cell.length_c   1.000
_cell.angle_alpha   90.00
_cell.angle_beta   90.00
_cell.angle_gamma   90.00
#
_symmetry.space_group_name_H-M   'P 1'
#
loop_
_entity.id
_entity.type
_entity.pdbx_description
1 polymer ?
#
loop_
_entity_poly.entity_id
_entity_poly.type
_entity_poly.pdbx_seq_one_letter_code
_entity_poly.pdbx_strand_id
1 'polypeptide(L)'
;AYINSELPFEDRCAAEAALTLLLDDASSKVRLAMAEALSMSHQAPMQIISVLASDQPEVAGVVLARSPLLTDADLINRVASSPKATQKLIADRPLVSMALSAAIAEIGEADACAVLLANSGADIASLSFRRMAERHGHLPLVREALISDIRLPADCRHMLLVKLGEMLKT
;
A
#
# COMPACT_ATOMS: atom_id res chain seq x y z
N ALA A 1 -2.95 -24.81 -10.50
CA ALA A 1 -3.57 -25.13 -11.80
C ALA A 1 -4.03 -23.87 -12.52
N TYR A 2 -4.93 -23.05 -11.97
CA TYR A 2 -5.50 -21.86 -12.65
C TYR A 2 -4.52 -20.88 -13.32
N ILE A 3 -3.38 -20.57 -12.68
CA ILE A 3 -2.47 -19.47 -13.10
C ILE A 3 -1.50 -19.88 -14.23
N ASN A 4 -1.25 -21.17 -14.44
CA ASN A 4 -0.16 -21.65 -15.31
C ASN A 4 -0.63 -22.46 -16.53
N SER A 5 -1.92 -22.49 -16.82
CA SER A 5 -2.46 -23.26 -17.95
C SER A 5 -3.40 -22.40 -18.78
N GLU A 6 -3.20 -22.42 -20.10
CA GLU A 6 -4.22 -22.05 -21.09
C GLU A 6 -5.39 -23.04 -20.97
N LEU A 7 -6.18 -22.89 -19.91
CA LEU A 7 -7.39 -23.69 -19.73
C LEU A 7 -8.37 -23.34 -20.84
N PRO A 8 -9.04 -24.33 -21.46
CA PRO A 8 -10.23 -24.09 -22.27
C PRO A 8 -11.23 -23.18 -21.54
N PHE A 9 -12.04 -22.44 -22.30
CA PHE A 9 -12.97 -21.45 -21.72
C PHE A 9 -13.90 -22.07 -20.66
N GLU A 10 -14.45 -23.26 -20.91
CA GLU A 10 -15.34 -23.95 -19.97
C GLU A 10 -14.64 -24.29 -18.65
N ASP A 11 -13.38 -24.75 -18.72
CA ASP A 11 -12.57 -25.06 -17.54
C ASP A 11 -12.22 -23.80 -16.73
N ARG A 12 -12.04 -22.66 -17.39
CA ARG A 12 -11.88 -21.36 -16.70
C ARG A 12 -13.14 -20.97 -15.96
N CYS A 13 -14.31 -21.07 -16.59
CA CYS A 13 -15.58 -20.77 -15.94
C CYS A 13 -15.83 -21.68 -14.73
N ALA A 14 -15.55 -22.99 -14.85
CA ALA A 14 -15.67 -23.92 -13.74
C ALA A 14 -14.70 -23.58 -12.60
N ALA A 15 -13.46 -23.20 -12.93
CA ALA A 15 -12.47 -22.81 -11.93
C ALA A 15 -12.83 -21.48 -11.24
N GLU A 16 -13.33 -20.48 -11.95
CA GLU A 16 -13.82 -19.24 -11.36
C GLU A 16 -15.01 -19.48 -10.43
N ALA A 17 -15.95 -20.34 -10.81
CA ALA A 17 -17.05 -20.74 -9.95
C ALA A 17 -16.55 -21.43 -8.67
N ALA A 18 -15.57 -22.34 -8.80
CA ALA A 18 -14.96 -22.99 -7.64
C ALA A 18 -14.22 -22.00 -6.72
N LEU A 19 -13.46 -21.06 -7.28
CA LEU A 19 -12.80 -20.02 -6.51
C LEU A 19 -13.82 -19.12 -5.80
N THR A 20 -14.95 -18.82 -6.44
CA THR A 20 -16.04 -18.04 -5.84
C THR A 20 -16.62 -18.76 -4.62
N LEU A 21 -16.84 -20.07 -4.70
CA LEU A 21 -17.30 -20.87 -3.55
C LEU A 21 -16.28 -20.87 -2.40
N LEU A 22 -14.98 -20.88 -2.70
CA LEU A 22 -13.93 -20.85 -1.68
C LEU A 22 -13.79 -19.49 -0.98
N LEU A 23 -14.30 -18.40 -1.56
CA LEU A 23 -14.34 -17.10 -0.88
C LEU A 23 -15.23 -17.13 0.36
N ASP A 24 -16.28 -17.96 0.35
CA ASP A 24 -17.21 -18.13 1.47
C ASP A 24 -16.73 -19.21 2.47
N ASP A 25 -15.52 -19.75 2.30
CA ASP A 25 -14.97 -20.75 3.23
C ASP A 25 -14.76 -20.14 4.62
N ALA A 26 -15.24 -20.82 5.66
CA ALA A 26 -15.13 -20.36 7.05
C ALA A 26 -13.67 -20.28 7.54
N SER A 27 -12.77 -21.05 6.95
CA SER A 27 -11.35 -21.10 7.30
C SER A 27 -10.59 -19.97 6.63
N SER A 28 -10.10 -19.01 7.43
CA SER A 28 -9.20 -17.96 6.95
C SER A 28 -7.92 -18.50 6.30
N LYS A 29 -7.49 -19.73 6.65
CA LYS A 29 -6.33 -20.38 6.02
C LYS A 29 -6.57 -20.74 4.56
N VAL A 30 -7.81 -21.12 4.21
CA VAL A 30 -8.17 -21.42 2.82
C VAL A 30 -8.13 -20.13 2.00
N ARG A 31 -8.76 -19.07 2.51
CA ARG A 31 -8.77 -17.75 1.85
C ARG A 31 -7.37 -17.14 1.77
N LEU A 32 -6.52 -17.35 2.78
CA LEU A 32 -5.12 -16.97 2.74
C LEU A 32 -4.36 -17.72 1.64
N ALA A 33 -4.52 -19.04 1.52
CA ALA A 33 -3.89 -19.81 0.45
C ALA A 33 -4.34 -19.33 -0.95
N MET A 34 -5.61 -18.95 -1.10
CA MET A 34 -6.10 -18.31 -2.32
C MET A 34 -5.42 -16.96 -2.58
N ALA A 35 -5.33 -16.10 -1.56
CA ALA A 35 -4.65 -14.81 -1.67
C ALA A 35 -3.17 -14.99 -2.05
N GLU A 36 -2.46 -15.93 -1.42
CA GLU A 36 -1.08 -16.24 -1.75
C GLU A 36 -0.91 -16.70 -3.20
N ALA A 37 -1.79 -17.57 -3.68
CA ALA A 37 -1.77 -18.05 -5.05
C ALA A 37 -2.07 -16.92 -6.06
N LEU A 38 -3.12 -16.13 -5.83
CA LEU A 38 -3.67 -15.20 -6.82
C LEU A 38 -3.01 -13.81 -6.80
N SER A 39 -2.43 -13.40 -5.67
CA SER A 39 -1.98 -12.01 -5.43
C SER A 39 -0.87 -11.50 -6.33
N MET A 40 -0.20 -12.32 -7.15
CA MET A 40 0.78 -11.81 -8.14
C MET A 40 0.34 -12.06 -9.59
N SER A 41 -0.83 -12.64 -9.80
CA SER A 41 -1.31 -12.99 -11.13
C SER A 41 -2.06 -11.83 -11.77
N HIS A 42 -1.68 -11.50 -13.01
CA HIS A 42 -2.42 -10.57 -13.87
C HIS A 42 -3.68 -11.21 -14.47
N GLN A 43 -3.81 -12.53 -14.36
CA GLN A 43 -4.94 -13.30 -14.89
C GLN A 43 -5.93 -13.70 -13.78
N ALA A 44 -5.69 -13.28 -12.53
CA ALA A 44 -6.62 -13.54 -11.44
C ALA A 44 -7.96 -12.81 -11.70
N PRO A 45 -9.11 -13.41 -11.35
CA PRO A 45 -10.39 -12.73 -11.50
C PRO A 45 -10.45 -11.51 -10.57
N MET A 46 -10.66 -10.32 -11.13
CA MET A 46 -10.62 -9.05 -10.38
C MET A 46 -11.60 -9.03 -9.20
N GLN A 47 -12.78 -9.64 -9.36
CA GLN A 47 -13.79 -9.73 -8.30
C GLN A 47 -13.28 -10.50 -7.09
N ILE A 48 -12.53 -11.59 -7.31
CA ILE A 48 -11.95 -12.42 -6.24
C ILE A 48 -10.84 -11.65 -5.53
N ILE A 49 -9.98 -10.95 -6.28
CA ILE A 49 -8.95 -10.07 -5.71
C ILE A 49 -9.56 -8.98 -4.84
N SER A 50 -10.65 -8.34 -5.31
CA SER A 50 -11.34 -7.29 -4.56
C SER A 50 -11.93 -7.81 -3.24
N VAL A 51 -12.55 -8.99 -3.24
CA VAL A 51 -13.06 -9.61 -2.00
C VAL A 51 -11.92 -9.94 -1.04
N LEU A 52 -10.84 -10.58 -1.51
CA LEU A 52 -9.69 -10.93 -0.66
C LEU A 52 -8.98 -9.69 -0.11
N ALA A 53 -8.88 -8.60 -0.88
CA ALA A 53 -8.31 -7.32 -0.43
C ALA A 53 -9.17 -6.62 0.64
N SER A 54 -10.39 -7.09 0.86
CA SER A 54 -11.37 -6.56 1.82
C SER A 54 -11.56 -7.47 3.04
N ASP A 55 -10.86 -8.60 3.08
CA ASP A 55 -10.92 -9.61 4.14
C ASP A 55 -10.19 -9.14 5.41
N GLN A 56 -10.06 -10.03 6.39
CA GLN A 56 -9.27 -9.82 7.59
C GLN A 56 -7.80 -9.50 7.26
N PRO A 57 -7.08 -8.79 8.14
CA PRO A 57 -5.75 -8.24 7.85
C PRO A 57 -4.73 -9.25 7.31
N GLU A 58 -4.75 -10.49 7.79
CA GLU A 58 -3.80 -11.52 7.36
C GLU A 58 -3.98 -11.93 5.89
N VAL A 59 -5.23 -11.99 5.42
CA VAL A 59 -5.58 -12.34 4.04
C VAL A 59 -5.43 -11.13 3.13
N ALA A 60 -6.03 -10.01 3.54
CA ALA A 60 -6.01 -8.77 2.77
C ALA A 60 -4.58 -8.24 2.57
N GLY A 61 -3.72 -8.37 3.58
CA GLY A 61 -2.33 -7.93 3.50
C GLY A 61 -1.58 -8.54 2.32
N VAL A 62 -1.77 -9.83 2.06
CA VAL A 62 -1.09 -10.51 0.93
C VAL A 62 -1.50 -9.91 -0.41
N VAL A 63 -2.78 -9.54 -0.57
CA VAL A 63 -3.28 -8.96 -1.82
C VAL A 63 -2.87 -7.49 -1.95
N LEU A 64 -3.06 -6.71 -0.89
CA LEU A 64 -2.76 -5.28 -0.85
C LEU A 64 -1.26 -4.99 -1.04
N ALA A 65 -0.38 -5.93 -0.69
CA ALA A 65 1.07 -5.74 -0.79
C ALA A 65 1.60 -5.87 -2.22
N ARG A 66 0.94 -6.64 -3.08
CA ARG A 66 1.58 -7.06 -4.35
C ARG A 66 0.64 -7.30 -5.53
N SER A 67 -0.68 -7.24 -5.35
CA SER A 67 -1.59 -7.45 -6.49
C SER A 67 -1.43 -6.36 -7.55
N PRO A 68 -1.18 -6.74 -8.82
CA PRO A 68 -1.11 -5.80 -9.93
C PRO A 68 -2.50 -5.35 -10.40
N LEU A 69 -3.57 -5.99 -9.90
CA LEU A 69 -4.95 -5.73 -10.31
C LEU A 69 -5.66 -4.66 -9.45
N LEU A 70 -5.01 -4.18 -8.38
CA LEU A 70 -5.54 -3.11 -7.55
C LEU A 70 -5.20 -1.76 -8.17
N THR A 71 -6.24 -0.93 -8.37
CA THR A 71 -6.05 0.44 -8.86
C THR A 71 -5.60 1.36 -7.73
N ASP A 72 -5.08 2.53 -8.08
CA ASP A 72 -4.79 3.59 -7.10
C ASP A 72 -6.04 3.93 -6.27
N ALA A 73 -7.22 3.99 -6.91
CA ALA A 73 -8.47 4.26 -6.20
C ALA A 73 -8.76 3.19 -5.12
N ASP A 74 -8.55 1.91 -5.43
CA ASP A 74 -8.73 0.82 -4.48
C ASP A 74 -7.76 0.93 -3.31
N LEU A 75 -6.47 1.16 -3.60
CA LEU A 75 -5.41 1.29 -2.60
C LEU A 75 -5.62 2.53 -1.72
N ILE A 76 -6.02 3.67 -2.30
CA ILE A 76 -6.32 4.91 -1.56
C ILE A 76 -7.50 4.70 -0.61
N ASN A 77 -8.59 4.08 -1.10
CA ASN A 77 -9.75 3.74 -0.26
C ASN A 77 -9.36 2.82 0.90
N ARG A 78 -8.43 1.90 0.67
CA ARG A 78 -7.91 1.02 1.71
C ARG A 78 -7.03 1.76 2.71
N VAL A 79 -6.14 2.65 2.28
CA VAL A 79 -5.35 3.51 3.18
C VAL A 79 -6.27 4.30 4.12
N ALA A 80 -7.37 4.86 3.61
CA ALA A 80 -8.31 5.67 4.39
C ALA A 80 -9.09 4.90 5.46
N SER A 81 -9.33 3.60 5.24
CA SER A 81 -10.21 2.78 6.09
C SER A 81 -9.47 1.74 6.93
N SER A 82 -8.16 1.60 6.77
CA SER A 82 -7.39 0.50 7.35
C SER A 82 -6.48 0.94 8.51
N PRO A 83 -6.14 0.02 9.43
CA PRO A 83 -5.19 0.30 10.51
C PRO A 83 -3.77 0.59 9.99
N LYS A 84 -2.94 1.15 10.87
CA LYS A 84 -1.53 1.52 10.62
C LYS A 84 -0.73 0.43 9.89
N ALA A 85 -0.89 -0.83 10.29
CA ALA A 85 -0.18 -1.95 9.70
C ALA A 85 -0.45 -2.09 8.18
N THR A 86 -1.71 -1.93 7.77
CA THR A 86 -2.10 -2.01 6.35
C THR A 86 -1.61 -0.81 5.56
N GLN A 87 -1.65 0.40 6.12
CA GLN A 87 -1.13 1.59 5.43
C GLN A 87 0.36 1.46 5.14
N LYS A 88 1.15 0.95 6.10
CA LYS A 88 2.58 0.64 5.91
C LYS A 88 2.78 -0.35 4.77
N LEU A 89 2.00 -1.43 4.76
CA LEU A 89 2.09 -2.46 3.73
C LEU A 89 1.77 -1.93 2.33
N ILE A 90 0.81 -1.01 2.20
CA ILE A 90 0.51 -0.33 0.93
C ILE A 90 1.65 0.64 0.54
N ALA A 91 2.23 1.35 1.51
CA ALA A 91 3.36 2.25 1.29
C ALA A 91 4.66 1.51 0.90
N ASP A 92 4.80 0.25 1.29
CA ASP A 92 5.96 -0.61 1.01
C ASP A 92 5.84 -1.38 -0.32
N ARG A 93 4.78 -1.15 -1.10
CA ARG A 93 4.62 -1.79 -2.41
C ARG A 93 5.82 -1.46 -3.31
N PRO A 94 6.30 -2.38 -4.16
CA PRO A 94 7.47 -2.14 -5.01
C PRO A 94 7.39 -0.89 -5.90
N LEU A 95 6.16 -0.52 -6.28
CA LEU A 95 5.85 0.72 -6.99
C LEU A 95 4.66 1.38 -6.30
N VAL A 96 4.82 2.65 -5.95
CA VAL A 96 3.75 3.50 -5.41
C VAL A 96 3.62 4.71 -6.33
N SER A 97 2.45 4.86 -6.96
CA SER A 97 2.20 5.96 -7.89
C SER A 97 2.22 7.30 -7.18
N MET A 98 2.40 8.39 -7.94
CA MET A 98 2.30 9.75 -7.41
C MET A 98 0.94 10.03 -6.74
N ALA A 99 -0.16 9.49 -7.28
CA ALA A 99 -1.50 9.68 -6.72
C ALA A 99 -1.66 8.97 -5.37
N LEU A 100 -1.20 7.73 -5.26
CA LEU A 100 -1.23 6.98 -4.01
C LEU A 100 -0.26 7.57 -2.97
N SER A 101 0.94 7.99 -3.38
CA SER A 101 1.89 8.70 -2.51
C SER A 101 1.28 9.99 -1.95
N ALA A 102 0.58 10.77 -2.78
CA ALA A 102 -0.11 11.97 -2.33
C ALA A 102 -1.21 11.66 -1.32
N ALA A 103 -1.98 10.60 -1.53
CA ALA A 103 -2.98 10.16 -0.56
C ALA A 103 -2.34 9.72 0.77
N ILE A 104 -1.28 8.90 0.74
CA ILE A 104 -0.57 8.48 1.96
C ILE A 104 0.00 9.70 2.69
N ALA A 105 0.57 10.67 1.98
CA ALA A 105 1.06 11.92 2.58
C ALA A 105 -0.08 12.74 3.23
N GLU A 106 -1.28 12.69 2.66
CA GLU A 106 -2.45 13.47 3.07
C GLU A 106 -3.22 12.86 4.24
N ILE A 107 -3.40 11.54 4.27
CA ILE A 107 -4.25 10.87 5.28
C ILE A 107 -3.52 9.78 6.06
N GLY A 108 -2.34 9.36 5.61
CA GLY A 108 -1.55 8.33 6.25
C GLY A 108 -0.99 8.74 7.60
N GLU A 109 -0.78 7.72 8.42
CA GLU A 109 -0.12 7.79 9.71
C GLU A 109 1.39 7.93 9.53
N ALA A 110 2.07 8.40 10.59
CA ALA A 110 3.50 8.70 10.54
C ALA A 110 4.35 7.50 10.08
N ASP A 111 4.03 6.28 10.55
CA ASP A 111 4.75 5.08 10.16
C ASP A 111 4.60 4.75 8.67
N ALA A 112 3.42 4.98 8.09
CA ALA A 112 3.18 4.76 6.66
C ALA A 112 3.93 5.79 5.81
N CYS A 113 3.97 7.05 6.25
CA CYS A 113 4.77 8.09 5.61
C CYS A 113 6.28 7.77 5.66
N ALA A 114 6.78 7.27 6.79
CA ALA A 114 8.17 6.87 6.93
C ALA A 114 8.53 5.70 6.00
N VAL A 115 7.66 4.70 5.89
CA VAL A 115 7.82 3.59 4.94
C VAL A 115 7.80 4.09 3.49
N LEU A 116 6.85 4.97 3.14
CA LEU A 116 6.78 5.57 1.80
C LEU A 116 8.08 6.31 1.43
N LEU A 117 8.64 7.08 2.36
CA LEU A 117 9.89 7.83 2.15
C LEU A 117 11.10 6.90 1.98
N ALA A 118 11.13 5.76 2.68
CA ALA A 118 12.16 4.74 2.51
C ALA A 118 12.00 3.93 1.21
N ASN A 119 10.84 4.03 0.55
CA ASN A 119 10.53 3.30 -0.66
C ASN A 119 11.10 4.00 -1.90
N SER A 120 12.21 3.46 -2.42
CA SER A 120 12.85 3.97 -3.64
C SER A 120 11.99 3.86 -4.91
N GLY A 121 10.98 2.98 -4.91
CA GLY A 121 10.02 2.82 -5.99
C GLY A 121 8.78 3.71 -5.87
N ALA A 122 8.68 4.52 -4.81
CA ALA A 122 7.59 5.48 -4.66
C ALA A 122 7.85 6.75 -5.47
N ASP A 123 6.90 7.14 -6.31
CA ASP A 123 6.89 8.44 -6.97
C ASP A 123 6.26 9.46 -6.02
N ILE A 124 7.05 10.44 -5.56
CA ILE A 124 6.65 11.39 -4.53
C ILE A 124 6.83 12.82 -5.06
N ALA A 125 5.72 13.53 -5.25
CA ALA A 125 5.75 14.92 -5.66
C ALA A 125 6.28 15.84 -4.55
N SER A 126 6.87 16.97 -4.93
CA SER A 126 7.36 17.99 -3.98
C SER A 126 6.30 18.45 -2.97
N LEU A 127 5.03 18.55 -3.41
CA LEU A 127 3.92 18.90 -2.54
C LEU A 127 3.65 17.81 -1.48
N SER A 128 3.81 16.54 -1.84
CA SER A 128 3.65 15.41 -0.92
C SER A 128 4.77 15.35 0.12
N PHE A 129 6.02 15.64 -0.27
CA PHE A 129 7.12 15.85 0.69
C PHE A 129 6.80 16.96 1.69
N ARG A 130 6.35 18.12 1.18
CA ARG A 130 5.95 19.23 2.04
C ARG A 130 4.84 18.82 3.00
N ARG A 131 3.82 18.12 2.51
CA ARG A 131 2.67 17.68 3.31
C ARG A 131 3.09 16.75 4.45
N MET A 132 3.97 15.78 4.18
CA MET A 132 4.52 14.89 5.21
C MET A 132 5.36 15.67 6.24
N ALA A 133 6.18 16.62 5.79
CA ALA A 133 7.00 17.45 6.66
C ALA A 133 6.16 18.41 7.54
N GLU A 134 5.05 18.93 7.03
CA GLU A 134 4.09 19.75 7.78
C GLU A 134 3.42 18.94 8.89
N ARG A 135 2.84 17.78 8.54
CA ARG A 135 2.07 16.92 9.46
C ARG A 135 2.96 16.21 10.48
N HIS A 136 4.01 15.56 10.01
CA HIS A 136 4.75 14.56 10.77
C HIS A 136 6.23 14.92 10.97
N GLY A 137 6.72 16.04 10.43
CA GLY A 137 8.13 16.43 10.50
C GLY A 137 8.67 16.75 11.91
N HIS A 138 7.81 16.81 12.92
CA HIS A 138 8.22 16.92 14.33
C HIS A 138 8.60 15.56 14.93
N LEU A 139 8.15 14.45 14.31
CA LEU A 139 8.46 13.09 14.75
C LEU A 139 9.85 12.69 14.24
N PRO A 140 10.76 12.19 15.11
CA PRO A 140 12.11 11.81 14.70
C PRO A 140 12.15 10.85 13.50
N LEU A 141 11.31 9.81 13.53
CA LEU A 141 11.21 8.79 12.49
C LEU A 141 10.97 9.39 11.09
N VAL A 142 9.95 10.24 10.95
CA VAL A 142 9.60 10.83 9.65
C VAL A 142 10.59 11.92 9.25
N ARG A 143 11.07 12.71 10.22
CA ARG A 143 12.05 13.76 9.97
C ARG A 143 13.38 13.20 9.45
N GLU A 144 13.87 12.12 10.04
CA GLU A 144 15.09 11.43 9.59
C GLU A 144 14.92 10.87 8.18
N ALA A 145 13.78 10.24 7.90
CA ALA A 145 13.46 9.74 6.57
C ALA A 145 13.41 10.87 5.52
N LEU A 146 12.76 11.99 5.83
CA LEU A 146 12.72 13.17 4.95
C LEU A 146 14.12 13.74 4.67
N ILE A 147 14.91 13.98 5.71
CA ILE A 147 16.24 14.59 5.57
C ILE A 147 17.18 13.70 4.75
N SER A 148 17.05 12.39 4.89
CA SER A 148 17.85 11.39 4.19
C SER A 148 17.44 11.19 2.73
N ASP A 149 16.22 11.61 2.34
CA ASP A 149 15.76 11.52 0.96
C ASP A 149 16.44 12.59 0.09
N ILE A 150 17.15 12.14 -0.94
CA ILE A 150 17.84 13.00 -1.91
C ILE A 150 16.87 13.84 -2.75
N ARG A 151 15.62 13.39 -2.89
CA ARG A 151 14.57 14.08 -3.64
C ARG A 151 13.89 15.19 -2.83
N LEU A 152 14.19 15.31 -1.53
CA LEU A 152 13.56 16.29 -0.64
C LEU A 152 13.79 17.72 -1.17
N PRO A 153 12.72 18.49 -1.44
CA PRO A 153 12.82 19.89 -1.86
C PRO A 153 13.55 20.78 -0.83
N ALA A 154 14.30 21.78 -1.32
CA ALA A 154 15.13 22.65 -0.48
C ALA A 154 14.33 23.47 0.54
N ASP A 155 13.13 23.92 0.17
CA ASP A 155 12.19 24.62 1.05
C ASP A 155 11.71 23.71 2.20
N CYS A 156 11.44 22.43 1.91
CA CYS A 156 11.06 21.45 2.92
C CYS A 156 12.23 21.17 3.87
N ARG A 157 13.46 21.07 3.34
CA ARG A 157 14.67 20.92 4.14
C ARG A 157 14.88 22.11 5.09
N HIS A 158 14.72 23.33 4.58
CA HIS A 158 14.79 24.55 5.39
C HIS A 158 13.73 24.55 6.49
N MET A 159 12.48 24.21 6.17
CA MET A 159 11.39 24.12 7.15
C MET A 159 11.70 23.14 8.29
N LEU A 160 12.24 21.96 7.98
CA LEU A 160 12.62 20.96 8.99
C LEU A 160 13.74 21.46 9.91
N LEU A 161 14.74 22.17 9.35
CA LEU A 161 15.84 22.76 10.12
C LEU A 161 15.35 23.86 11.08
N VAL A 162 14.44 24.73 10.61
CA VAL A 162 13.85 25.78 11.46
C VAL A 162 13.08 25.16 12.62
N LYS A 163 12.20 24.18 12.35
CA LYS A 163 11.44 23.47 13.40
C LYS A 163 12.35 22.77 14.41
N LEU A 164 13.44 22.13 13.95
CA LEU A 164 14.45 21.51 14.81
C LEU A 164 15.11 22.54 15.74
N GLY A 165 15.51 23.68 15.19
CA GLY A 165 16.15 24.75 15.97
C GLY A 165 15.23 25.35 17.04
N GLU A 166 13.92 25.37 16.80
CA GLU A 166 12.92 25.80 17.78
C GLU A 166 12.75 24.77 18.91
N MET A 167 12.70 23.47 18.59
CA MET A 167 12.55 22.39 19.58
C MET A 167 13.75 22.27 20.53
N LEU A 168 14.96 22.66 20.10
CA LEU A 168 16.16 22.63 20.94
C LEU A 168 16.25 23.81 21.92
N LYS A 169 15.40 24.84 21.77
CA LYS A 169 15.36 26.01 22.66
C LYS A 169 14.43 25.81 23.85
N THR A 170 13.60 24.77 23.83
CA THR A 170 12.67 24.37 24.89
C THR A 170 13.19 23.16 25.64
#